data_AF-A0A562WBZ4-F1
#
_entry.id   AF-A0A562WBZ4-F1
#
_cell.length_a   1.000
_cell.length_b   1.000
_cell.length_c   1.000
_cell.angle_alpha   90.00
_cell.angle_beta   90.00
_cell.angle_gamma   90.00
#
_symmetry.space_group_name_H-M   'P 1'
#
loop_
_entity.id
_entity.type
_entity.pdbx_description
1 polymer ?
#
loop_
_entity_poly.entity_id
_entity_poly.type
_entity_poly.pdbx_seq_one_letter_code
_entity_poly.pdbx_strand_id
1 'polypeptide(L)'
;MVADPDALADVPQVRRLAGRPVRDWADDEWPDWECLDYVADEAYERITRVHEGLDEALEARGLERSLIPDPQDEEWDLTDPVEFARRCPRLAELFPVPRR
;
A
#
# COMPACT_ATOMS: atom_id res chain seq x y z
N MET A 1 -9.53 6.84 4.34
CA MET A 1 -9.01 5.55 4.83
C MET A 1 -10.16 4.57 4.79
N VAL A 2 -10.02 3.42 4.13
CA VAL A 2 -11.00 2.34 4.28
C VAL A 2 -10.90 1.90 5.74
N ALA A 3 -11.95 2.13 6.53
CA ALA A 3 -11.94 1.82 7.96
C ALA A 3 -11.92 0.30 8.24
N ASP A 4 -12.09 -0.52 7.20
CA ASP A 4 -12.12 -1.98 7.25
C ASP A 4 -11.37 -2.56 6.04
N PRO A 5 -10.14 -3.07 6.20
CA PRO A 5 -9.36 -3.63 5.09
C PRO A 5 -10.12 -4.74 4.34
N ASP A 6 -11.02 -5.48 4.99
CA ASP A 6 -11.79 -6.56 4.37
C ASP A 6 -12.79 -6.05 3.32
N ALA A 7 -13.15 -4.76 3.35
CA ALA A 7 -13.98 -4.12 2.32
C ALA A 7 -13.30 -4.08 0.94
N LEU A 8 -11.97 -4.25 0.85
CA LEU A 8 -11.27 -4.42 -0.41
C LEU A 8 -11.77 -5.63 -1.21
N ALA A 9 -12.37 -6.62 -0.54
CA ALA A 9 -13.00 -7.77 -1.19
C ALA A 9 -14.17 -7.39 -2.12
N ASP A 10 -14.70 -6.16 -2.03
CA ASP A 10 -15.74 -5.64 -2.92
C ASP A 10 -15.20 -4.87 -4.12
N VAL A 11 -13.92 -4.52 -4.13
CA VAL A 11 -13.32 -3.74 -5.21
C VAL A 11 -13.18 -4.62 -6.46
N PRO A 12 -13.76 -4.21 -7.62
CA PRO A 12 -13.72 -5.02 -8.84
C PRO A 12 -12.30 -5.38 -9.29
N GLN A 13 -11.36 -4.47 -9.11
CA GLN A 13 -9.95 -4.65 -9.43
C GLN A 13 -9.31 -5.73 -8.56
N VAL A 14 -9.60 -5.76 -7.25
CA VAL A 14 -9.13 -6.79 -6.32
C VAL A 14 -9.72 -8.15 -6.70
N ARG A 15 -11.01 -8.21 -7.02
CA ARG A 15 -11.68 -9.44 -7.46
C ARG A 15 -11.13 -10.01 -8.77
N ARG A 16 -10.72 -9.15 -9.71
CA ARG A 16 -10.10 -9.57 -10.98
C ARG A 16 -8.79 -10.32 -10.76
N LEU A 17 -8.07 -9.97 -9.70
CA LEU A 17 -6.78 -10.56 -9.35
C LEU A 17 -6.92 -11.81 -8.46
N ALA A 18 -8.03 -11.92 -7.74
CA ALA A 18 -8.33 -13.08 -6.91
C ALA A 18 -8.30 -14.40 -7.70
N GLY A 19 -7.79 -15.46 -7.07
CA GLY A 19 -7.69 -16.79 -7.68
C GLY A 19 -6.58 -16.96 -8.74
N ARG A 20 -5.79 -15.92 -9.03
CA ARG A 20 -4.61 -16.00 -9.90
C ARG A 20 -3.33 -15.94 -9.06
N PRO A 21 -2.32 -16.78 -9.34
CA PRO A 21 -0.99 -16.60 -8.75
C PRO A 21 -0.46 -15.21 -9.06
N VAL A 22 0.13 -14.54 -8.07
CA VAL A 22 0.72 -13.20 -8.22
C VAL A 22 1.75 -13.15 -9.35
N ARG A 23 2.49 -14.24 -9.56
CA ARG A 23 3.45 -14.39 -10.67
C ARG A 23 2.84 -14.34 -12.07
N ASP A 24 1.52 -14.50 -12.17
CA ASP A 24 0.77 -14.51 -13.44
C ASP A 24 0.04 -13.17 -13.66
N TRP A 25 0.27 -12.16 -12.80
CA TRP A 25 -0.25 -10.80 -12.99
C TRP A 25 0.61 -10.07 -14.02
N ALA A 26 -0.02 -9.33 -14.92
CA ALA A 26 0.70 -8.47 -15.86
C ALA A 26 1.29 -7.26 -15.13
N ASP A 27 2.31 -6.63 -15.73
CA ASP A 27 2.99 -5.47 -15.13
C ASP A 27 2.00 -4.34 -14.79
N ASP A 28 1.00 -4.09 -15.65
CA ASP A 28 -0.04 -3.06 -15.46
C ASP A 28 -1.16 -3.46 -14.48
N GLU A 29 -1.12 -4.69 -13.96
CA GLU A 29 -2.02 -5.16 -12.92
C GLU A 29 -1.45 -4.97 -11.51
N TRP A 30 -0.16 -4.66 -11.42
CA TRP A 30 0.44 -4.27 -10.15
C TRP A 30 -0.09 -2.90 -9.71
N PRO A 31 -0.35 -2.70 -8.41
CA PRO A 31 -0.93 -1.45 -7.94
C PRO A 31 -0.01 -0.22 -8.00
N ASP A 32 1.25 -0.37 -8.41
CA ASP A 32 2.28 0.68 -8.49
C ASP A 32 2.36 1.60 -7.26
N TRP A 33 2.22 1.02 -6.06
CA TRP A 33 2.21 1.79 -4.81
C TRP A 33 3.49 2.60 -4.60
N GLU A 34 4.62 2.10 -5.08
CA GLU A 34 5.92 2.78 -5.01
C GLU A 34 5.91 4.13 -5.77
N CYS A 35 5.05 4.29 -6.79
CA CYS A 35 4.89 5.58 -7.47
C CYS A 35 4.32 6.67 -6.57
N LEU A 36 3.57 6.31 -5.51
CA LEU A 36 2.98 7.28 -4.59
C LEU A 36 4.04 8.02 -3.76
N ASP A 37 5.20 7.40 -3.52
CA ASP A 37 6.29 7.99 -2.72
C ASP A 37 6.91 9.21 -3.42
N TYR A 38 6.83 9.24 -4.76
CA TYR A 38 7.37 10.32 -5.60
C TYR A 38 6.36 11.44 -5.87
N VAL A 39 5.07 11.26 -5.58
CA VAL A 39 4.03 12.24 -5.95
C VAL A 39 4.31 13.62 -5.34
N ALA A 40 4.74 13.65 -4.08
CA ALA A 40 5.07 14.90 -3.41
C ALA A 40 6.31 15.57 -4.01
N ASP A 41 7.36 14.79 -4.29
CA ASP A 41 8.58 15.27 -4.93
C ASP A 41 8.28 15.85 -6.30
N GLU A 42 7.67 15.07 -7.18
CA GLU A 42 7.38 15.51 -8.55
C GLU A 42 6.50 16.76 -8.58
N ALA A 43 5.54 16.87 -7.66
CA ALA A 43 4.72 18.06 -7.52
C ALA A 43 5.56 19.27 -7.09
N TYR A 44 6.45 19.10 -6.11
CA TYR A 44 7.36 20.14 -5.66
C TYR A 44 8.29 20.61 -6.78
N GLU A 45 9.00 19.68 -7.43
CA GLU A 45 9.93 19.98 -8.52
C GLU A 45 9.24 20.71 -9.68
N ARG A 46 8.01 20.30 -10.03
CA ARG A 46 7.26 20.94 -11.12
C ARG A 46 6.95 22.41 -10.83
N ILE A 47 6.68 22.74 -9.56
CA ILE A 47 6.35 24.10 -9.11
C ILE A 47 7.61 24.95 -8.92
N THR A 48 8.62 24.42 -8.26
CA THR A 48 9.83 25.17 -7.86
C THR A 48 10.93 25.13 -8.91
N ARG A 49 10.89 24.16 -9.83
CA ARG A 49 11.95 23.82 -10.79
C ARG A 49 13.27 23.42 -10.13
N VAL A 50 13.24 23.08 -8.84
CA VAL A 50 14.37 22.55 -8.09
C VAL A 50 14.21 21.04 -8.05
N HIS A 51 15.12 20.34 -8.71
CA HIS A 51 15.19 18.88 -8.68
C HIS A 51 15.63 18.40 -7.30
N GLU A 52 14.98 17.36 -6.79
CA GLU A 52 15.20 16.74 -5.47
C GLU A 52 15.07 17.71 -4.28
N GLY A 53 14.50 18.91 -4.50
CA GLY A 53 14.53 20.02 -3.54
C GLY A 53 13.52 19.94 -2.40
N LEU A 54 12.64 18.94 -2.37
CA LEU A 54 11.56 18.87 -1.39
C LEU A 54 12.12 18.56 0.00
N ASP A 55 13.08 17.64 0.09
CA ASP A 55 13.64 17.21 1.37
C ASP A 55 14.38 18.36 2.05
N GLU A 56 15.25 19.12 1.34
CA GLU A 56 15.90 20.27 1.95
C GLU A 56 14.90 21.37 2.34
N ALA A 57 13.80 21.50 1.59
CA ALA A 57 12.75 22.47 1.92
C ALA A 57 11.93 22.08 3.16
N LEU A 58 11.74 20.78 3.41
CA LEU A 58 11.15 20.26 4.65
C LEU A 58 12.12 20.43 5.81
N GLU A 59 13.39 20.06 5.65
CA GLU A 59 14.44 20.22 6.66
C GLU A 59 14.62 21.68 7.08
N ALA A 60 14.64 22.61 6.12
CA ALA A 60 14.74 24.04 6.40
C ALA A 60 13.55 24.59 7.22
N ARG A 61 12.43 23.86 7.25
CA ARG A 61 11.23 24.15 8.05
C ARG A 61 11.18 23.33 9.35
N GLY A 62 12.17 22.50 9.62
CA GLY A 62 12.20 21.57 10.75
C GLY A 62 11.13 20.48 10.66
N LEU A 63 10.73 20.11 9.44
CA LEU A 63 9.77 19.04 9.17
C LEU A 63 10.52 17.81 8.69
N GLU A 64 10.12 16.65 9.20
CA GLU A 64 10.58 15.37 8.68
C GLU A 64 9.54 14.80 7.71
N ARG A 65 10.03 14.13 6.67
CA ARG A 65 9.20 13.44 5.71
C ARG A 65 8.74 12.13 6.33
N SER A 66 7.44 11.99 6.57
CA SER A 66 6.86 10.75 7.07
C SER A 66 6.75 9.77 5.90
N LEU A 67 7.85 9.07 5.61
CA LEU A 67 7.97 8.11 4.51
C LEU A 67 7.38 6.74 4.86
N ILE A 68 7.24 6.45 6.15
CA ILE A 68 6.68 5.20 6.65
C ILE A 68 5.52 5.57 7.58
N PRO A 69 4.29 5.12 7.28
CA PRO A 69 3.21 5.24 8.24
C PRO A 69 3.62 4.48 9.52
N ASP A 70 3.52 5.14 10.66
CA ASP A 70 3.69 4.55 11.99
C ASP A 70 2.31 4.32 12.61
N PRO A 71 1.56 3.28 12.17
CA PRO A 71 0.23 3.02 12.70
C PRO A 71 0.34 2.69 14.19
N GLN A 72 -0.42 3.41 15.01
CA GLN A 72 -0.47 3.18 16.46
C GLN A 72 -1.44 2.06 16.85
N ASP A 73 -1.96 1.34 15.85
CA ASP A 73 -2.88 0.21 16.04
C ASP A 73 -2.11 -1.03 16.52
N GLU A 74 -2.84 -2.04 16.99
CA GLU A 74 -2.24 -3.32 17.36
C GLU A 74 -1.51 -3.95 16.16
N GLU A 75 -0.20 -4.13 16.28
CA GLU A 75 0.58 -4.91 15.33
C GLU A 75 0.13 -6.38 15.31
N TRP A 76 0.06 -6.96 14.12
CA TRP A 76 -0.27 -8.36 13.95
C TRP A 76 0.40 -8.92 12.71
N ASP A 77 0.63 -10.23 12.72
CA ASP A 77 1.33 -10.91 11.63
C ASP A 77 0.40 -11.13 10.44
N LEU A 78 0.59 -10.33 9.39
CA LEU A 78 -0.12 -10.48 8.11
C LEU A 78 0.13 -11.84 7.44
N THR A 79 1.22 -12.51 7.81
CA THR A 79 1.61 -13.81 7.27
C THR A 79 1.03 -14.99 8.05
N ASP A 80 0.43 -14.76 9.24
CA ASP A 80 -0.32 -15.80 9.96
C ASP A 80 -1.69 -16.00 9.27
N PRO A 81 -1.91 -17.14 8.59
CA PRO A 81 -3.16 -17.39 7.89
C PRO A 81 -4.38 -17.46 8.82
N VAL A 82 -4.20 -17.83 10.09
CA VAL A 82 -5.29 -17.90 11.07
C VAL A 82 -5.70 -16.50 11.51
N GLU A 83 -4.72 -15.65 11.82
CA GLU A 83 -4.99 -14.27 12.21
C GLU A 83 -5.52 -13.44 11.04
N PHE A 84 -4.97 -13.64 9.84
CA PHE A 84 -5.49 -13.02 8.62
C PHE A 84 -6.93 -13.43 8.33
N ALA A 85 -7.27 -14.72 8.39
CA ALA A 85 -8.65 -15.18 8.20
C ALA A 85 -9.62 -14.70 9.28
N ARG A 86 -9.13 -14.42 10.50
CA ARG A 86 -9.93 -13.84 11.59
C ARG A 86 -10.27 -12.37 11.34
N ARG A 87 -9.29 -11.59 10.89
CA ARG A 87 -9.41 -10.13 10.74
C ARG A 87 -9.97 -9.72 9.37
N CYS A 88 -9.63 -10.43 8.30
CA CYS A 88 -10.05 -10.17 6.93
C CYS A 88 -10.66 -11.43 6.28
N PRO A 89 -11.83 -11.91 6.76
CA PRO A 89 -12.40 -13.18 6.31
C PRO A 89 -12.69 -13.21 4.80
N ARG A 90 -13.20 -12.12 4.22
CA ARG A 90 -13.59 -12.08 2.80
C ARG A 90 -12.37 -12.05 1.88
N LEU A 91 -11.32 -11.32 2.28
CA LEU A 91 -10.05 -11.34 1.57
C LEU A 91 -9.36 -12.70 1.67
N ALA A 92 -9.43 -13.37 2.83
CA ALA A 92 -8.86 -14.70 3.01
C ALA A 92 -9.52 -15.76 2.11
N GLU A 93 -10.82 -15.61 1.81
CA GLU A 93 -11.50 -16.46 0.81
C GLU A 93 -11.01 -16.20 -0.62
N LEU A 94 -10.72 -14.95 -0.98
CA LEU A 94 -10.26 -14.56 -2.32
C LEU A 94 -8.79 -14.89 -2.57
N PHE A 95 -7.95 -14.82 -1.54
CA PHE A 95 -6.50 -15.04 -1.58
C PHE A 95 -6.09 -16.10 -0.55
N PRO A 96 -6.35 -17.39 -0.82
CA PRO A 96 -6.02 -18.44 0.12
C PRO A 96 -4.50 -18.54 0.31
N VAL A 97 -4.04 -18.34 1.54
CA VAL A 97 -2.63 -18.52 1.91
C VAL A 97 -2.28 -20.02 1.76
N PRO A 98 -1.23 -20.38 0.99
CA PRO A 98 -0.81 -21.76 0.88
C PRO A 98 -0.47 -22.32 2.27
N ARG A 99 -1.10 -23.43 2.67
CA ARG A 99 -0.63 -24.19 3.84
C ARG A 99 0.76 -24.71 3.51
N ARG A 100 1.79 -24.21 4.20
CA ARG A 100 3.13 -24.77 4.17
C ARG A 100 3.16 -26.19 4.72
#